data_AF-A0A4P7JF67-F1
#
_entry.id   AF-A0A4P7JF67-F1
#
_cell.length_a   1.000
_cell.length_b   1.000
_cell.length_c   1.000
_cell.angle_alpha   90.00
_cell.angle_beta   90.00
_cell.angle_gamma   90.00
#
_symmetry.space_group_name_H-M   'P 1'
#
loop_
_entity.id
_entity.type
_entity.pdbx_description
1 polymer ?
#
loop_
_entity_poly.entity_id
_entity_poly.type
_entity_poly.pdbx_seq_one_letter_code
_entity_poly.pdbx_strand_id
1 'polypeptide(L)'
;MTSLFQILMLLINVAFYIVIVHVIMSWLINFGVLNMHQPIVAQIWDGLNRLLAPIYNPIRRMLPNMGSLDLAPLVVILGLYALQIILSNNVAFFL
;
A
#
# COMPACT_ATOMS: atom_id res chain seq x y z
N MET A 1 23.06 -10.27 -12.32
CA MET A 1 22.30 -10.70 -11.10
C MET A 1 20.78 -10.57 -11.27
N THR A 2 20.20 -11.28 -12.24
CA THR A 2 18.78 -11.12 -12.63
C THR A 2 17.78 -11.56 -11.55
N SER A 3 18.14 -12.54 -10.72
CA SER A 3 17.33 -13.00 -9.60
C SER A 3 17.10 -11.90 -8.56
N LEU A 4 18.07 -11.01 -8.33
CA LEU A 4 17.92 -9.89 -7.39
C LEU A 4 16.84 -8.92 -7.88
N PHE A 5 16.87 -8.55 -9.16
CA PHE A 5 15.84 -7.71 -9.77
C PHE A 5 14.44 -8.35 -9.65
N GLN A 6 14.33 -9.65 -9.91
CA GLN A 6 13.06 -10.37 -9.79
C GLN A 6 12.52 -10.37 -8.36
N ILE A 7 13.39 -10.57 -7.36
CA ILE A 7 13.00 -10.51 -5.94
C ILE A 7 12.54 -9.10 -5.56
N LEU A 8 13.25 -8.05 -6.00
CA LEU A 8 12.84 -6.67 -5.75
C LEU A 8 11.47 -6.37 -6.38
N MET A 9 11.26 -6.80 -7.62
CA MET A 9 9.98 -6.63 -8.31
C MET A 9 8.86 -7.39 -7.60
N LEU A 10 9.12 -8.61 -7.11
CA LEU A 10 8.18 -9.38 -6.30
C LEU A 10 7.79 -8.63 -5.02
N LEU A 11 8.76 -8.07 -4.29
CA LEU A 11 8.50 -7.31 -3.07
C LEU A 11 7.63 -6.08 -3.34
N ILE A 12 7.91 -5.35 -4.43
CA ILE A 12 7.09 -4.18 -4.81
C ILE A 12 5.68 -4.60 -5.18
N ASN A 13 5.51 -5.71 -5.92
CA ASN A 13 4.18 -6.22 -6.25
C ASN A 13 3.41 -6.66 -5.00
N VAL A 14 4.05 -7.35 -4.05
CA VAL A 14 3.43 -7.71 -2.78
C VAL A 14 2.99 -6.46 -2.01
N ALA A 15 3.86 -5.45 -1.89
CA ALA A 15 3.52 -4.20 -1.24
C ALA A 15 2.34 -3.48 -1.94
N PHE A 16 2.31 -3.50 -3.27
CA PHE A 16 1.21 -2.95 -4.05
C PHE A 16 -0.12 -3.65 -3.73
N TYR A 17 -0.14 -4.99 -3.73
CA TYR A 17 -1.36 -5.73 -3.41
C TYR A 17 -1.82 -5.53 -1.95
N ILE A 18 -0.90 -5.40 -0.99
CA ILE A 18 -1.25 -5.07 0.40
C ILE A 18 -1.99 -3.73 0.47
N VAL A 19 -1.49 -2.72 -0.24
CA VAL A 19 -2.11 -1.39 -0.31
C VAL A 19 -3.48 -1.47 -1.00
N ILE A 20 -3.61 -2.24 -2.09
CA ILE A 20 -4.90 -2.46 -2.76
C ILE A 20 -5.91 -3.13 -1.82
N VAL A 21 -5.51 -4.17 -1.08
CA VAL A 21 -6.37 -4.83 -0.09
C VAL A 21 -6.82 -3.84 0.99
N HIS A 22 -5.92 -2.97 1.45
CA HIS A 22 -6.27 -1.92 2.41
C HIS A 22 -7.30 -0.93 1.86
N VAL A 23 -7.15 -0.47 0.62
CA VAL A 23 -8.12 0.44 -0.03
C VAL A 23 -9.48 -0.24 -0.20
N ILE A 24 -9.50 -1.49 -0.66
CA ILE A 24 -10.74 -2.26 -0.82
C ILE A 24 -11.42 -2.45 0.54
N MET A 25 -10.68 -2.88 1.57
CA MET A 25 -11.20 -3.00 2.93
C MET A 25 -11.78 -1.66 3.41
N SER A 26 -11.06 -0.57 3.22
CA SER A 26 -11.51 0.77 3.60
C SER A 26 -12.85 1.13 2.97
N TRP A 27 -13.05 0.85 1.68
CA TRP A 27 -14.33 1.07 1.02
C TRP A 27 -15.42 0.12 1.52
N LEU A 28 -15.13 -1.17 1.65
CA LEU A 28 -16.10 -2.14 2.15
C LEU A 28 -16.59 -1.78 3.57
N ILE A 29 -15.72 -1.28 4.43
CA ILE A 29 -16.06 -0.79 5.76
C ILE A 29 -16.90 0.48 5.67
N ASN A 30 -16.46 1.46 4.87
CA ASN A 30 -17.12 2.76 4.77
C ASN A 30 -18.55 2.64 4.19
N PHE A 31 -18.73 1.77 3.19
CA PHE A 31 -20.04 1.46 2.61
C PHE A 31 -20.89 0.50 3.46
N GLY A 32 -20.41 0.08 4.64
CA GLY A 32 -21.15 -0.80 5.55
C GLY A 32 -21.27 -2.26 5.06
N VAL A 33 -20.49 -2.67 4.05
CA VAL A 33 -20.44 -4.06 3.55
C VAL A 33 -19.73 -4.96 4.56
N LEU A 34 -18.67 -4.46 5.20
CA LEU A 34 -17.96 -5.16 6.27
C LEU A 34 -18.22 -4.51 7.62
N ASN A 35 -18.55 -5.33 8.62
CA ASN A 35 -18.87 -4.88 9.95
C ASN A 35 -17.67 -5.04 10.90
N MET A 36 -17.19 -3.92 11.44
CA MET A 36 -16.08 -3.89 12.41
C MET A 36 -16.39 -4.55 13.76
N HIS A 37 -17.66 -4.81 14.07
CA HIS A 37 -18.02 -5.57 15.26
C HIS A 37 -17.64 -7.06 15.16
N GLN A 38 -17.34 -7.55 13.95
CA GLN A 38 -16.86 -8.91 13.75
C GLN A 38 -15.36 -8.98 14.06
N PRO A 39 -14.91 -9.82 15.04
CA PRO A 39 -13.52 -9.84 15.49
C PRO A 39 -12.50 -10.07 14.37
N ILE A 40 -12.84 -10.91 13.39
CA ILE A 40 -11.97 -11.23 12.25
C ILE A 40 -11.74 -10.00 11.37
N VAL A 41 -12.80 -9.23 11.08
CA VAL A 41 -12.73 -8.02 10.23
C VAL A 41 -11.88 -6.96 10.92
N ALA A 42 -12.13 -6.72 12.22
CA ALA A 42 -11.36 -5.79 13.02
C ALA A 42 -9.88 -6.18 13.10
N GLN A 43 -9.58 -7.46 13.34
CA GLN A 43 -8.21 -7.94 13.43
C GLN A 43 -7.44 -7.77 12.11
N ILE A 44 -8.06 -8.08 10.97
CA ILE A 44 -7.45 -7.87 9.65
C ILE A 44 -7.22 -6.38 9.40
N TRP A 45 -8.22 -5.54 9.70
CA TRP A 45 -8.12 -4.10 9.52
C TRP A 45 -7.02 -3.47 10.38
N ASP A 46 -6.97 -3.83 11.66
CA ASP A 46 -5.94 -3.35 12.58
C ASP A 46 -4.55 -3.85 12.18
N GLY A 47 -4.45 -5.11 11.73
CA GLY A 47 -3.22 -5.67 11.18
C GLY A 47 -2.72 -4.89 9.97
N LEU A 48 -3.58 -4.65 8.98
CA LEU A 48 -3.25 -3.86 7.80
C LEU A 48 -2.84 -2.43 8.16
N ASN A 49 -3.59 -1.76 9.05
CA ASN A 49 -3.27 -0.40 9.48
C ASN A 49 -1.91 -0.34 10.21
N ARG A 50 -1.61 -1.31 11.08
CA ARG A 50 -0.31 -1.35 11.78
C ARG A 50 0.86 -1.60 10.82
N LEU A 51 0.67 -2.47 9.83
CA LEU A 51 1.68 -2.74 8.81
C LEU A 51 1.94 -1.52 7.92
N LEU A 52 0.88 -0.78 7.57
CA LEU A 52 0.97 0.37 6.66
C LEU A 52 1.28 1.69 7.37
N ALA A 53 1.00 1.81 8.67
CA ALA A 53 1.20 3.03 9.46
C ALA A 53 2.61 3.65 9.34
N PRO A 54 3.72 2.89 9.34
CA PRO A 54 5.05 3.47 9.18
C PRO A 54 5.24 4.20 7.86
N ILE A 55 4.54 3.78 6.80
CA ILE A 55 4.60 4.38 5.46
C ILE A 55 3.53 5.46 5.31
N TYR A 56 2.30 5.20 5.77
CA TYR A 56 1.17 6.09 5.60
C TYR A 56 1.27 7.33 6.50
N ASN A 57 1.72 7.20 7.75
CA ASN A 57 1.73 8.33 8.68
C ASN A 57 2.65 9.48 8.22
N PRO A 58 3.89 9.24 7.74
CA PRO A 58 4.71 10.29 7.14
C PRO A 58 4.02 10.96 5.96
N ILE A 59 3.41 10.17 5.06
CA ILE A 59 2.74 10.68 3.87
C ILE A 59 1.54 11.55 4.25
N ARG A 60 0.70 11.11 5.19
CA ARG A 60 -0.44 11.88 5.70
C ARG A 60 -0.03 13.21 6.30
N ARG A 61 1.14 13.30 6.93
CA ARG A 61 1.68 14.55 7.48
C ARG A 61 2.13 15.54 6.41
N MET A 62 2.48 15.06 5.22
CA MET A 62 2.86 15.89 4.08
C MET A 62 1.66 16.35 3.26
N LEU A 63 0.57 15.58 3.30
CA LEU A 63 -0.67 15.92 2.61
C LEU A 63 -1.45 17.00 3.37
N PRO A 64 -2.14 17.90 2.65
CA PRO A 64 -3.08 18.84 3.27
C PRO A 64 -4.23 18.09 3.95
N ASN A 65 -4.93 18.71 4.90
CA ASN A 65 -6.06 18.08 5.59
C ASN A 65 -7.21 17.82 4.60
N MET A 66 -7.42 16.55 4.22
CA MET A 66 -8.39 16.14 3.19
C MET A 66 -9.76 15.71 3.76
N GLY A 67 -10.08 16.13 4.98
CA GLY A 67 -11.32 15.75 5.66
C GLY A 67 -11.41 14.24 5.91
N SER A 68 -12.47 13.61 5.40
CA SER A 68 -12.72 12.17 5.59
C SER A 68 -12.02 11.26 4.58
N LEU A 69 -11.38 11.82 3.55
CA LEU A 69 -10.74 11.04 2.49
C LEU A 69 -9.25 10.85 2.78
N ASP A 70 -8.82 9.60 2.92
CA ASP A 70 -7.40 9.27 3.07
C ASP A 70 -6.75 9.06 1.69
N LEU A 71 -5.95 10.02 1.24
CA LEU A 71 -5.18 9.90 -0.01
C LEU A 71 -3.81 9.25 0.17
N ALA A 72 -3.39 8.90 1.38
CA ALA A 72 -2.09 8.27 1.59
C ALA A 72 -1.91 6.96 0.80
N PRO A 73 -2.91 6.05 0.71
CA PRO A 73 -2.80 4.85 -0.11
C PRO A 73 -2.51 5.15 -1.59
N LEU A 74 -3.13 6.20 -2.14
CA LEU A 74 -2.91 6.62 -3.52
C LEU A 74 -1.47 7.08 -3.75
N VAL A 75 -0.94 7.90 -2.83
CA VAL A 75 0.45 8.36 -2.89
C VAL A 75 1.42 7.19 -2.78
N VAL A 76 1.13 6.20 -1.93
CA VAL A 76 1.96 4.98 -1.84
C VAL A 76 1.92 4.19 -3.13
N ILE A 77 0.75 3.99 -3.74
CA ILE A 77 0.63 3.32 -5.04
C ILE A 77 1.48 4.02 -6.10
N LEU A 78 1.41 5.36 -6.18
CA LEU A 78 2.21 6.14 -7.11
C LEU A 78 3.71 5.99 -6.83
N GLY A 79 4.12 5.98 -5.57
CA GLY A 79 5.51 5.73 -5.18
C GLY A 79 6.00 4.34 -5.57
N LEU A 80 5.17 3.32 -5.39
CA LEU A 80 5.49 1.94 -5.80
C LEU A 80 5.62 1.84 -7.32
N TYR A 81 4.74 2.47 -8.09
CA TYR A 81 4.87 2.52 -9.56
C TYR A 81 6.13 3.26 -9.99
N ALA A 82 6.47 4.39 -9.36
CA ALA A 82 7.71 5.09 -9.64
C ALA A 82 8.93 4.20 -9.38
N LEU A 83 8.94 3.42 -8.29
CA LEU A 83 10.00 2.45 -8.02
C LEU A 83 10.07 1.34 -9.08
N GLN A 84 8.93 0.81 -9.55
CA GLN A 84 8.92 -0.17 -10.64
C GLN A 84 9.51 0.39 -11.93
N ILE A 85 9.15 1.62 -12.30
CA ILE A 85 9.67 2.30 -13.49
C ILE A 85 11.18 2.49 -13.36
N ILE A 86 11.65 3.00 -12.22
CA ILE A 86 13.08 3.21 -11.98
C ILE A 86 13.84 1.88 -12.07
N LEU A 87 13.40 0.82 -11.40
CA LEU A 87 14.08 -0.46 -11.42
C LEU A 87 14.07 -1.09 -12.82
N SER A 88 12.94 -1.04 -13.53
CA SER A 88 12.81 -1.63 -14.86
C SER A 88 13.67 -0.91 -15.90
N ASN A 89 13.73 0.42 -15.86
CA ASN A 89 14.60 1.20 -16.74
C ASN A 89 16.08 0.96 -16.45
N ASN A 90 16.42 0.64 -15.20
CA ASN A 90 17.79 0.35 -14.75
C ASN A 90 18.09 -1.16 -14.69
N VAL A 91 17.32 -2.00 -15.38
CA VAL A 91 17.51 -3.47 -15.37
C VAL A 91 18.91 -3.88 -15.86
N ALA A 92 19.54 -3.07 -16.71
CA ALA A 92 20.89 -3.31 -17.24
C ALA A 92 21.96 -3.40 -16.14
N PHE A 93 21.76 -2.72 -15.00
CA PHE A 93 22.65 -2.83 -13.83
C PHE A 93 22.55 -4.19 -13.12
N PHE A 94 21.49 -4.96 -13.39
CA PHE A 94 21.22 -6.26 -12.81
C PHE A 94 21.50 -7.42 -13.77
N LEU A 95 21.92 -7.16 -15.01
CA LEU A 95 22.41 -8.20 -15.93
C LEU A 95 23.81 -8.62 -15.48
#